data_AF-A0A9W3PIY8-F1
#
_entry.id   AF-A0A9W3PIY8-F1
#
_cell.length_a   1.000
_cell.length_b   1.000
_cell.length_c   1.000
_cell.angle_alpha   90.00
_cell.angle_beta   90.00
_cell.angle_gamma   90.00
#
_symmetry.space_group_name_H-M   'P 1'
#
loop_
_entity.id
_entity.type
_entity.pdbx_description
1 polymer ?
#
loop_
_entity_poly.entity_id
_entity_poly.type
_entity_poly.pdbx_seq_one_letter_code
_entity_poly.pdbx_strand_id
1 'polypeptide(L)'
;MKKNILGPAIKYLRKYRRMTQKDLEKITGYKQSTISGHENRNSTLDELDIQNYAKALQVSPQSFFTIAEKLEKGERITDDDVSGIITINKDQETEDDPHMVIAAHMEDNLSKEELQEVMDFINFVKSKRK
;
A
#
# COMPACT_ATOMS: atom_id res chain seq x y z
N MET A 1 -16.84 -0.11 25.49
CA MET A 1 -15.57 0.24 24.82
C MET A 1 -15.83 0.32 23.32
N LYS A 2 -15.37 1.37 22.63
CA LYS A 2 -15.55 1.49 21.17
C LYS A 2 -14.72 0.39 20.49
N LYS A 3 -15.37 -0.45 19.68
CA LYS A 3 -14.72 -1.52 18.92
C LYS A 3 -13.76 -0.88 17.91
N ASN A 4 -12.51 -1.32 17.90
CA ASN A 4 -11.55 -0.91 16.87
C ASN A 4 -11.96 -1.55 15.53
N ILE A 5 -12.64 -0.78 14.68
CA ILE A 5 -13.09 -1.25 13.36
C ILE A 5 -11.99 -1.17 12.30
N LEU A 6 -10.96 -0.33 12.51
CA LEU A 6 -9.91 -0.07 11.51
C LEU A 6 -8.74 -1.05 11.59
N GLY A 7 -8.56 -1.77 12.70
CA GLY A 7 -7.49 -2.77 12.87
C GLY A 7 -7.32 -3.75 11.70
N PRO A 8 -8.37 -4.45 11.25
CA PRO A 8 -8.30 -5.32 10.09
C PRO A 8 -7.91 -4.60 8.80
N ALA A 9 -8.37 -3.36 8.61
CA ALA A 9 -8.03 -2.56 7.44
C ALA A 9 -6.54 -2.18 7.44
N ILE A 10 -5.96 -1.83 8.60
CA ILE A 10 -4.50 -1.61 8.75
C ILE A 10 -3.74 -2.85 8.27
N LYS A 11 -4.14 -4.02 8.78
CA LYS A 11 -3.49 -5.31 8.46
C LYS A 11 -3.60 -5.64 6.98
N TYR A 12 -4.78 -5.40 6.39
CA TYR A 12 -5.04 -5.61 4.97
C TYR A 12 -4.13 -4.71 4.11
N LEU A 13 -4.19 -3.40 4.32
CA LEU A 13 -3.42 -2.40 3.58
C LEU A 13 -1.91 -2.63 3.69
N ARG A 14 -1.41 -2.96 4.89
CA ARG A 14 0.00 -3.29 5.09
C ARG A 14 0.43 -4.49 4.24
N LYS A 15 -0.38 -5.56 4.23
CA LYS A 15 -0.09 -6.76 3.43
C LYS A 15 -0.24 -6.51 1.94
N TYR A 16 -1.24 -5.72 1.53
CA TYR A 16 -1.41 -5.27 0.15
C TYR A 16 -0.15 -4.56 -0.36
N ARG A 17 0.45 -3.71 0.49
CA ARG A 17 1.74 -3.04 0.23
C ARG A 17 2.98 -3.91 0.51
N ARG A 18 2.80 -5.21 0.77
CA ARG A 18 3.89 -6.18 1.02
C ARG A 18 4.83 -5.81 2.17
N MET A 19 4.33 -5.07 3.17
CA MET A 19 5.13 -4.63 4.32
C MET A 19 5.03 -5.59 5.50
N THR A 20 6.12 -5.78 6.24
CA THR A 20 6.04 -6.42 7.57
C THR A 20 5.57 -5.42 8.62
N GLN A 21 5.15 -5.90 9.80
CA GLN A 21 4.81 -5.00 10.91
C GLN A 21 6.04 -4.19 11.39
N LYS A 22 7.25 -4.74 11.23
CA LYS A 22 8.50 -4.01 11.52
C LYS A 22 8.76 -2.89 10.50
N ASP A 23 8.34 -3.06 9.26
CA ASP A 23 8.47 -2.00 8.26
C ASP A 23 7.47 -0.88 8.52
N LEU A 24 6.24 -1.22 8.91
CA LEU A 24 5.26 -0.23 9.32
C LEU A 24 5.68 0.52 10.61
N GLU A 25 6.39 -0.14 11.53
CA GLU A 25 7.01 0.48 12.71
C GLU A 25 7.99 1.59 12.31
N LYS A 26 8.88 1.33 11.35
CA LYS A 26 9.86 2.33 10.88
C LYS A 26 9.20 3.58 10.30
N ILE A 27 8.01 3.45 9.71
CA ILE A 27 7.29 4.56 9.06
C ILE A 27 6.40 5.31 10.05
N THR A 28 5.68 4.59 10.91
CA THR A 28 4.71 5.18 11.85
C THR A 28 5.33 5.63 13.17
N GLY A 29 6.48 5.07 13.54
CA GLY A 29 7.11 5.25 14.85
C GLY A 29 6.50 4.39 15.97
N TYR A 30 5.45 3.62 15.69
CA TYR A 30 4.87 2.68 16.66
C TYR A 30 5.70 1.40 16.76
N LYS A 31 5.84 0.86 17.96
CA LYS A 31 6.44 -0.47 18.16
C LYS A 31 5.64 -1.54 17.39
N GLN A 32 6.32 -2.55 16.84
CA GLN A 32 5.68 -3.67 16.16
C GLN A 32 4.62 -4.37 17.03
N SER A 33 4.82 -4.46 18.34
CA SER A 33 3.84 -5.01 19.27
C SER A 33 2.57 -4.17 19.36
N THR A 34 2.70 -2.84 19.35
CA THR A 34 1.58 -1.89 19.30
C THR A 34 0.80 -2.04 18.01
N ILE A 35 1.50 -2.08 16.86
CA ILE A 35 0.87 -2.32 15.55
C ILE A 35 0.11 -3.65 15.55
N SER A 36 0.71 -4.71 16.07
CA SER A 36 0.05 -6.00 16.20
C SER A 36 -1.21 -5.93 17.08
N GLY A 37 -1.15 -5.17 18.19
CA GLY A 37 -2.30 -4.90 19.04
C GLY A 37 -3.43 -4.19 18.30
N HIS A 38 -3.11 -3.13 17.55
CA HIS A 38 -4.06 -2.38 16.74
C HIS A 38 -4.68 -3.23 15.63
N GLU A 39 -3.86 -3.97 14.88
CA GLU A 39 -4.30 -4.83 13.77
C GLU A 39 -5.27 -5.93 14.21
N ASN A 40 -5.05 -6.47 15.41
CA ASN A 40 -5.86 -7.56 15.96
C ASN A 40 -6.94 -7.06 16.95
N ARG A 41 -7.17 -5.75 17.04
CA ARG A 41 -8.19 -5.10 17.89
C ARG A 41 -7.98 -5.30 19.41
N ASN A 42 -6.78 -5.67 19.82
CA ASN A 42 -6.42 -5.81 21.23
C ASN A 42 -6.18 -4.44 21.90
N SER A 43 -6.01 -3.38 21.10
CA SER A 43 -5.97 -2.01 21.59
C SER A 43 -6.87 -1.10 20.73
N THR A 44 -7.37 -0.04 21.36
CA THR A 44 -8.15 1.02 20.71
C THR A 44 -7.25 1.93 19.90
N LEU A 45 -7.80 2.52 18.84
CA LEU A 45 -7.16 3.59 18.07
C LEU A 45 -7.82 4.91 18.42
N ASP A 46 -7.03 5.95 18.60
CA ASP A 46 -7.52 7.33 18.63
C ASP A 46 -7.45 8.00 17.25
N GLU A 47 -7.86 9.27 17.17
CA GLU A 47 -7.85 10.02 15.91
C GLU A 47 -6.44 10.22 15.35
N LEU A 48 -5.45 10.46 16.22
CA LEU A 48 -4.07 10.66 15.81
C LEU A 48 -3.48 9.37 15.25
N ASP A 49 -3.79 8.23 15.86
CA ASP A 49 -3.40 6.92 15.35
C ASP A 49 -3.95 6.68 13.95
N ILE A 50 -5.24 6.98 13.74
CA ILE A 50 -5.91 6.81 12.45
C ILE A 50 -5.24 7.68 11.38
N GLN A 51 -4.94 8.95 11.70
CA GLN A 51 -4.25 9.85 10.78
C GLN A 51 -2.84 9.37 10.45
N ASN A 52 -2.09 8.89 11.46
CA ASN A 52 -0.74 8.38 11.26
C ASN A 52 -0.72 7.12 10.37
N TYR A 53 -1.63 6.17 10.61
CA TYR A 53 -1.77 4.99 9.76
C TYR A 53 -2.23 5.34 8.35
N ALA A 54 -3.21 6.25 8.19
CA ALA A 54 -3.67 6.70 6.87
C ALA A 54 -2.50 7.28 6.05
N LYS A 55 -1.69 8.13 6.68
CA LYS A 55 -0.49 8.71 6.06
C LYS A 55 0.55 7.64 5.72
N ALA A 56 0.89 6.78 6.67
CA ALA A 56 1.92 5.75 6.48
C ALA A 56 1.53 4.69 5.44
N LEU A 57 0.24 4.34 5.40
CA LEU A 57 -0.34 3.40 4.43
C LEU A 57 -0.82 4.10 3.17
N GLN A 58 -0.51 5.39 3.02
CA GLN A 58 -0.72 6.12 1.78
C GLN A 58 -2.17 5.99 1.26
N VAL A 59 -3.14 6.20 2.14
CA VAL A 59 -4.57 6.03 1.88
C VAL A 59 -5.35 7.20 2.44
N SER A 60 -6.40 7.64 1.73
CA SER A 60 -7.30 8.66 2.28
C SER A 60 -8.07 8.12 3.49
N PRO A 61 -8.45 8.96 4.47
CA PRO A 61 -9.32 8.53 5.57
C PRO A 61 -10.61 7.86 5.06
N GLN A 62 -11.20 8.38 3.99
CA GLN A 62 -12.41 7.83 3.38
C GLN A 62 -12.20 6.40 2.89
N SER A 63 -11.20 6.15 2.06
CA SER A 63 -10.86 4.80 1.57
C SER A 63 -10.55 3.86 2.74
N PHE A 64 -9.86 4.35 3.76
CA PHE A 64 -9.52 3.56 4.94
C PHE A 64 -10.76 3.08 5.71
N PHE A 65 -11.77 3.95 5.87
CA PHE A 65 -13.06 3.58 6.46
C PHE A 65 -13.88 2.66 5.56
N THR A 66 -13.93 2.91 4.25
CA THR A 66 -14.64 2.03 3.28
C THR A 66 -14.10 0.61 3.33
N ILE A 67 -12.77 0.44 3.35
CA ILE A 67 -12.12 -0.87 3.47
C ILE A 67 -12.50 -1.55 4.78
N ALA A 68 -12.48 -0.80 5.90
CA ALA A 68 -12.87 -1.35 7.20
C ALA A 68 -14.33 -1.84 7.21
N GLU A 69 -15.25 -1.07 6.63
CA GLU A 69 -16.66 -1.44 6.55
C GLU A 69 -16.86 -2.69 5.69
N LYS A 70 -16.24 -2.75 4.51
CA LYS A 70 -16.29 -3.93 3.62
C LYS A 70 -15.78 -5.18 4.31
N LEU A 71 -14.69 -5.07 5.07
CA LEU A 71 -14.15 -6.19 5.84
C LEU A 71 -15.10 -6.66 6.95
N GLU A 72 -15.80 -5.76 7.65
CA GLU A 72 -16.82 -6.16 8.63
C GLU A 72 -17.99 -6.90 7.97
N LYS A 73 -18.38 -6.49 6.75
CA LYS A 73 -19.46 -7.11 5.98
C LYS A 73 -19.04 -8.39 5.25
N GLY A 74 -17.75 -8.72 5.23
CA GLY A 74 -17.21 -9.86 4.48
C GLY A 74 -17.24 -9.65 2.96
N GLU A 75 -17.29 -8.39 2.51
CA GLU A 75 -17.29 -8.03 1.10
C GLU A 75 -15.88 -8.15 0.51
N ARG A 76 -15.81 -8.35 -0.81
CA ARG A 76 -14.54 -8.34 -1.54
C ARG A 76 -14.05 -6.90 -1.66
N ILE A 77 -12.78 -6.68 -1.35
CA ILE A 77 -12.09 -5.43 -1.61
C ILE A 77 -11.58 -5.47 -3.05
N THR A 78 -11.80 -4.40 -3.81
CA THR A 78 -11.29 -4.23 -5.17
C THR A 78 -10.09 -3.28 -5.18
N ASP A 79 -9.32 -3.29 -6.27
CA ASP A 79 -8.17 -2.39 -6.40
C ASP A 79 -8.59 -0.91 -6.34
N ASP A 80 -9.81 -0.60 -6.83
CA ASP A 80 -10.41 0.74 -6.74
C ASP A 80 -10.61 1.23 -5.29
N ASP A 81 -10.85 0.32 -4.35
CA ASP A 81 -11.00 0.68 -2.93
C ASP A 81 -9.67 1.11 -2.31
N VAL A 82 -8.56 0.62 -2.85
CA VAL A 82 -7.19 0.86 -2.36
C VAL A 82 -6.47 1.94 -3.19
N SER A 83 -6.88 2.15 -4.44
CA SER A 83 -6.28 3.10 -5.40
C SER A 83 -6.62 4.57 -5.14
N GLY A 84 -7.38 4.86 -4.09
CA GLY A 84 -7.89 6.18 -3.74
C GLY A 84 -6.82 7.25 -3.44
N ILE A 85 -6.28 7.83 -4.51
CA ILE A 85 -5.77 9.20 -4.69
C ILE A 85 -4.85 9.71 -3.57
N ILE A 86 -3.54 9.55 -3.76
CA ILE A 86 -2.57 10.51 -3.23
C ILE A 86 -2.35 11.58 -4.30
N THR A 87 -3.25 12.55 -4.34
CA THR A 87 -2.88 13.92 -4.68
C THR A 87 -2.59 14.60 -3.36
N ILE A 88 -1.40 14.38 -2.81
CA ILE A 88 -0.86 15.28 -1.80
C ILE A 88 -0.10 16.35 -2.59
N ASN A 89 -0.83 17.40 -2.98
CA ASN A 89 -0.34 18.63 -3.60
C ASN A 89 0.46 18.45 -4.91
N LYS A 90 -0.17 18.77 -6.05
CA LYS A 90 0.53 19.15 -7.28
C LYS A 90 1.45 20.33 -6.96
N ASP A 91 2.74 20.06 -6.82
CA ASP A 91 3.83 20.99 -7.12
C ASP A 91 5.11 20.17 -7.28
N GLN A 92 5.19 19.36 -8.33
CA GLN A 92 6.38 19.16 -9.16
C GLN A 92 5.96 18.32 -10.38
N GLU A 93 6.09 18.92 -11.55
CA GLU A 93 5.86 18.34 -12.88
C GLU A 93 6.73 17.10 -13.10
N THR A 94 6.20 16.05 -13.73
CA THR A 94 6.91 15.33 -14.79
C THR A 94 5.89 14.76 -15.78
N GLU A 95 6.32 14.75 -17.03
CA GLU A 95 5.54 14.81 -18.27
C GLU A 95 4.75 13.52 -18.60
N ASP A 96 3.62 13.72 -19.28
CA ASP A 96 2.83 12.68 -19.94
C ASP A 96 3.66 11.91 -20.97
N ASP A 97 3.99 10.63 -20.69
CA ASP A 97 4.32 9.65 -21.73
C ASP A 97 3.17 8.62 -21.85
N PRO A 98 2.38 8.65 -22.94
CA PRO A 98 1.22 7.78 -23.14
C PRO A 98 1.59 6.30 -23.38
N HIS A 99 2.86 5.91 -23.43
CA HIS A 99 3.28 4.51 -23.57
C HIS A 99 3.47 3.74 -22.24
N MET A 100 3.35 4.38 -21.08
CA MET A 100 3.56 3.73 -19.76
C MET A 100 2.36 2.92 -19.24
N VAL A 101 1.26 2.83 -19.98
CA VAL A 101 0.01 2.20 -19.50
C VAL A 101 0.08 0.67 -19.47
N ILE A 102 1.00 0.04 -20.20
CA ILE A 102 1.01 -1.43 -20.37
C ILE A 102 1.91 -2.15 -19.34
N ALA A 103 2.85 -1.45 -18.67
CA ALA A 103 3.76 -2.05 -17.68
C ALA A 103 3.25 -1.99 -16.22
N ALA A 104 2.28 -1.11 -15.91
CA ALA A 104 1.95 -0.73 -14.54
C ALA A 104 1.18 -1.76 -13.69
N HIS A 105 0.83 -2.95 -14.21
CA HIS A 105 -0.01 -3.92 -13.49
C HIS A 105 0.66 -5.26 -13.16
N MET A 106 1.99 -5.40 -13.34
CA MET A 106 2.74 -6.62 -12.95
C MET A 106 4.20 -6.39 -12.52
N GLU A 107 4.62 -5.26 -11.91
CA GLU A 107 6.06 -5.02 -11.66
C GLU A 107 6.50 -4.52 -10.28
N ASP A 108 5.67 -4.54 -9.24
CA ASP A 108 6.11 -4.00 -7.93
C ASP A 108 6.76 -5.04 -7.01
N ASN A 109 7.92 -5.56 -7.41
CA ASN A 109 9.09 -5.79 -6.54
C ASN A 109 10.26 -6.39 -7.34
N LEU A 110 10.75 -5.66 -8.34
CA LEU A 110 12.11 -5.86 -8.83
C LEU A 110 12.97 -4.74 -8.25
N SER A 111 14.05 -5.08 -7.56
CA SER A 111 15.08 -4.09 -7.19
C SER A 111 15.68 -3.48 -8.46
N LYS A 112 16.43 -2.37 -8.33
CA LYS A 112 17.08 -1.75 -9.50
C LYS A 112 18.01 -2.74 -10.21
N GLU A 113 18.61 -3.63 -9.45
CA GLU A 113 19.46 -4.72 -9.93
C GLU A 113 18.64 -5.79 -10.67
N GLU A 114 17.51 -6.22 -10.10
CA GLU A 114 16.65 -7.24 -10.73
C GLU A 114 15.97 -6.70 -12.01
N LEU A 115 15.62 -5.42 -12.04
CA LEU A 115 15.11 -4.76 -13.24
C LEU A 115 16.17 -4.70 -14.35
N GLN A 116 17.43 -4.46 -13.98
CA GLN A 116 18.54 -4.46 -14.92
C GLN A 116 18.75 -5.87 -15.51
N GLU A 117 18.66 -6.92 -14.70
CA GLU A 117 18.75 -8.31 -15.18
C GLU A 117 17.64 -8.66 -16.18
N VAL A 118 16.41 -8.20 -15.92
CA VAL A 118 15.28 -8.37 -16.85
C VAL A 118 15.54 -7.65 -18.17
N MET A 119 16.02 -6.41 -18.11
CA MET A 119 16.35 -5.62 -19.30
C MET A 119 17.46 -6.27 -20.13
N ASP A 120 18.49 -6.79 -19.47
CA ASP A 120 19.60 -7.50 -20.12
C ASP A 120 19.12 -8.79 -20.80
N PHE A 121 18.22 -9.53 -20.15
CA PHE A 121 17.62 -10.73 -20.73
C PHE A 121 16.77 -10.42 -21.98
N ILE A 122 15.95 -9.36 -21.94
CA ILE A 122 15.15 -8.93 -23.09
C ILE A 122 16.04 -8.58 -24.28
N ASN A 123 17.12 -7.84 -24.04
CA ASN A 123 18.09 -7.48 -25.07
C ASN A 123 18.81 -8.71 -25.65
N PHE A 124 19.18 -9.67 -24.79
CA PHE A 124 19.75 -10.95 -25.21
C PHE A 124 18.79 -11.71 -26.14
N VAL A 125 17.53 -11.91 -25.77
CA VAL A 125 16.54 -12.62 -26.60
C VAL A 125 16.31 -11.89 -27.93
N LYS A 126 16.25 -10.56 -27.92
CA LYS A 126 16.15 -9.75 -29.15
C LYS A 126 17.36 -9.95 -30.06
N SER A 127 18.58 -10.03 -29.50
CA SER A 127 19.79 -10.26 -30.28
C SER A 127 19.85 -11.65 -30.91
N LYS A 128 19.18 -12.66 -30.33
CA LYS A 128 19.07 -14.02 -30.89
C LYS A 128 18.07 -14.16 -32.05
N ARG A 129 17.20 -13.16 -32.25
CA ARG A 129 16.22 -13.12 -33.35
C ARG A 129 16.73 -12.39 -34.60
N LYS A 130 17.94 -11.84 -34.54
CA LYS A 130 18.71 -11.42 -35.72
C LYS A 130 19.67 -12.53 -36.12
#